data_AF-A0A3D9CCV0-F1
#
_entry.id   AF-A0A3D9CCV0-F1
#
_cell.length_a   1.000
_cell.length_b   1.000
_cell.length_c   1.000
_cell.angle_alpha   90.00
_cell.angle_beta   90.00
_cell.angle_gamma   90.00
#
_symmetry.space_group_name_H-M   'P 1'
#
loop_
_entity.id
_entity.type
_entity.pdbx_description
1 polymer ?
#
loop_
_entity_poly.entity_id
_entity_poly.type
_entity_poly.pdbx_seq_one_letter_code
_entity_poly.pdbx_strand_id
1 'polypeptide(L)'
;MIQYKNLNGESISEQQISSLKEYAIHTTDDQSGLLKKVETLKLKRGNQPYKFFEYYLDSGENKSDIIPQYTDETNDYRLGIYSNLQTAFSFKMWDFENYSNTGELIAKSKVVFDSQDRLILRVYFDIQTNEIKKFPLPIKYYYASSEDIANGLANLELMFTYEFNETTNQFVTYIKDLNETTGEIHTQNKDGFIELMGLDFWDKHSYYHTLQPLLPLSLDR
;
A
#
# COMPACT_ATOMS: atom_id res chain seq x y z
N MET A 1 12.69 2.50 -19.37
CA MET A 1 12.23 1.22 -20.01
C MET A 1 10.72 1.06 -19.81
N ILE A 2 10.00 0.47 -20.77
CA ILE A 2 8.55 0.22 -20.68
C ILE A 2 8.28 -1.28 -20.50
N GLN A 3 7.38 -1.63 -19.58
CA GLN A 3 6.89 -2.98 -19.36
C GLN A 3 5.36 -2.99 -19.34
N TYR A 4 4.76 -3.96 -20.00
CA TYR A 4 3.30 -4.13 -20.02
C TYR A 4 2.92 -5.30 -19.12
N LYS A 5 1.91 -5.10 -18.29
CA LYS A 5 1.46 -6.09 -17.31
C LYS A 5 -0.07 -6.23 -17.30
N ASN A 6 -0.56 -7.41 -16.98
CA ASN A 6 -1.97 -7.56 -16.58
C ASN A 6 -2.16 -7.08 -15.12
N LEU A 7 -3.41 -7.06 -14.63
CA LEU A 7 -3.68 -6.63 -13.24
C LEU A 7 -3.14 -7.59 -12.16
N ASN A 8 -2.76 -8.81 -12.54
CA ASN A 8 -2.08 -9.75 -11.64
C ASN A 8 -0.55 -9.51 -11.59
N GLY A 9 -0.04 -8.52 -12.33
CA GLY A 9 1.38 -8.17 -12.37
C GLY A 9 2.22 -9.04 -13.31
N GLU A 10 1.60 -9.95 -14.07
CA GLU A 10 2.28 -10.80 -15.05
C GLU A 10 2.61 -10.00 -16.31
N SER A 11 3.79 -10.25 -16.88
CA SER A 11 4.23 -9.56 -18.09
C SER A 11 3.40 -9.99 -19.31
N ILE A 12 2.97 -9.03 -20.11
CA ILE A 12 2.25 -9.23 -21.37
C ILE A 12 2.97 -8.48 -22.50
N SER A 13 2.67 -8.82 -23.75
CA SER A 13 3.13 -8.06 -24.91
C SER A 13 2.26 -6.82 -25.14
N GLU A 14 2.83 -5.83 -25.83
CA GLU A 14 2.09 -4.62 -26.24
C GLU A 14 0.84 -4.95 -27.06
N GLN A 15 0.94 -5.96 -27.94
CA GLN A 15 -0.15 -6.38 -28.81
C GLN A 15 -1.34 -6.94 -28.01
N GLN A 16 -1.08 -7.59 -26.87
CA GLN A 16 -2.11 -8.15 -26.00
C GLN A 16 -2.95 -7.08 -25.29
N ILE A 17 -2.46 -5.84 -25.17
CA ILE A 17 -3.19 -4.75 -24.51
C ILE A 17 -4.53 -4.47 -25.19
N SER A 18 -4.53 -4.50 -26.53
CA SER A 18 -5.70 -4.20 -27.35
C SER A 18 -6.90 -5.12 -27.10
N SER A 19 -6.68 -6.32 -26.55
CA SER A 19 -7.71 -7.31 -26.24
C SER A 19 -8.08 -7.36 -24.75
N LEU A 20 -7.36 -6.64 -23.89
CA LEU A 20 -7.60 -6.62 -22.45
C LEU A 20 -8.50 -5.47 -22.04
N LYS A 21 -9.44 -5.75 -21.13
CA LYS A 21 -10.30 -4.73 -20.52
C LYS A 21 -9.56 -3.89 -19.49
N GLU A 22 -8.54 -4.47 -18.86
CA GLU A 22 -7.74 -3.85 -17.82
C GLU A 22 -6.30 -4.32 -17.94
N TYR A 23 -5.35 -3.40 -17.75
CA TYR A 23 -3.92 -3.63 -17.88
C TYR A 23 -3.15 -2.50 -17.19
N ALA A 24 -1.85 -2.71 -16.99
CA ALA A 24 -0.92 -1.72 -16.47
C ALA A 24 0.30 -1.56 -17.40
N ILE A 25 0.77 -0.32 -17.55
CA ILE A 25 1.99 0.02 -18.28
C ILE A 25 2.96 0.67 -17.28
N HIS A 26 4.06 -0.01 -17.01
CA HIS A 26 5.11 0.46 -16.12
C HIS A 26 6.19 1.15 -16.95
N THR A 27 6.54 2.37 -16.56
CA THR A 27 7.64 3.14 -17.17
C THR A 27 8.69 3.37 -16.10
N THR A 28 9.92 2.93 -16.36
CA THR A 28 11.09 3.25 -15.54
C THR A 28 11.87 4.40 -16.13
N ASP A 29 12.47 5.20 -15.25
CA ASP A 29 13.44 6.23 -15.61
C ASP A 29 14.69 5.57 -16.22
N ASP A 30 15.14 6.06 -17.37
CA ASP A 30 16.23 5.44 -18.13
C ASP A 30 17.62 5.66 -17.49
N GLN A 31 17.78 6.65 -16.60
CA GLN A 31 19.06 6.96 -15.95
C GLN A 31 19.24 6.16 -14.65
N SER A 32 18.20 6.11 -13.82
CA SER A 32 18.21 5.45 -12.52
C SER A 32 17.71 4.00 -12.58
N GLY A 33 16.97 3.63 -13.62
CA GLY A 33 16.30 2.34 -13.73
C GLY A 33 15.10 2.17 -12.78
N LEU A 34 14.77 3.20 -11.99
CA LEU A 34 13.69 3.15 -11.00
C LEU A 34 12.32 3.34 -11.66
N LEU A 35 11.27 2.78 -11.05
CA LEU A 35 9.90 2.97 -11.50
C LEU A 35 9.52 4.45 -11.40
N LYS A 36 9.10 5.02 -12.54
CA LYS A 36 8.76 6.44 -12.66
C LYS A 36 7.26 6.67 -12.75
N LYS A 37 6.57 5.83 -13.52
CA LYS A 37 5.13 5.95 -13.78
C LYS A 37 4.49 4.58 -13.97
N VAL A 38 3.26 4.42 -13.49
CA VAL A 38 2.36 3.32 -13.88
C VAL A 38 1.09 3.92 -14.47
N GLU A 39 0.73 3.52 -15.68
CA GLU A 39 -0.58 3.82 -16.27
C GLU A 39 -1.44 2.57 -16.19
N THR A 40 -2.59 2.65 -15.52
CA THR A 40 -3.53 1.54 -15.41
C THR A 40 -4.85 1.89 -16.07
N LEU A 41 -5.31 1.05 -17.00
CA LEU A 41 -6.70 1.08 -17.44
C LEU A 41 -7.51 0.17 -16.52
N LYS A 42 -8.54 0.71 -15.87
CA LYS A 42 -9.42 -0.02 -14.94
C LYS A 42 -10.88 0.17 -15.31
N LEU A 43 -11.74 -0.72 -14.85
CA LEU A 43 -13.19 -0.60 -14.98
C LEU A 43 -13.81 -0.10 -13.67
N LYS A 44 -14.71 0.88 -13.77
CA LYS A 44 -15.66 1.22 -12.71
C LYS A 44 -16.77 0.18 -12.63
N ARG A 45 -17.55 0.25 -11.54
CA ARG A 45 -18.84 -0.43 -11.47
C ARG A 45 -19.69 -0.06 -12.69
N GLY A 46 -20.19 -1.07 -13.41
CA GLY A 46 -20.90 -0.87 -14.68
C GLY A 46 -20.01 -0.94 -15.93
N ASN A 47 -18.77 -1.41 -15.83
CA ASN A 47 -17.83 -1.61 -16.95
C ASN A 47 -17.44 -0.33 -17.70
N GLN A 48 -17.53 0.83 -17.06
CA GLN A 48 -17.02 2.07 -17.64
C GLN A 48 -15.51 2.15 -17.41
N PRO A 49 -14.67 2.24 -18.47
CA PRO A 49 -13.24 2.36 -18.31
C PRO A 49 -12.84 3.74 -17.77
N TYR A 50 -11.75 3.78 -17.01
CA TYR A 50 -11.04 4.98 -16.61
C TYR A 50 -9.55 4.71 -16.54
N LYS A 51 -8.72 5.74 -16.68
CA LYS A 51 -7.27 5.61 -16.51
C LYS A 51 -6.83 6.17 -15.16
N PHE A 52 -5.99 5.40 -14.48
CA PHE A 52 -5.32 5.82 -13.26
C PHE A 52 -3.82 5.84 -13.49
N PHE A 53 -3.21 6.98 -13.29
CA PHE A 53 -1.78 7.18 -13.33
C PHE A 53 -1.23 7.15 -11.92
N GLU A 54 -0.15 6.42 -11.69
CA GLU A 54 0.69 6.54 -10.51
C GLU A 54 2.01 7.14 -10.94
N TYR A 55 2.48 8.17 -10.24
CA TYR A 55 3.70 8.89 -10.57
C TYR A 55 4.62 8.96 -9.35
N TYR A 56 5.89 8.61 -9.54
CA TYR A 56 6.92 8.68 -8.51
C TYR A 56 7.73 9.96 -8.73
N LEU A 57 7.48 10.95 -7.86
CA LEU A 57 8.02 12.28 -8.00
C LEU A 57 9.47 12.34 -7.51
N ASP A 58 10.37 12.82 -8.37
CA ASP A 58 11.76 13.05 -8.00
C ASP A 58 11.89 14.33 -7.18
N SER A 59 12.94 14.42 -6.37
CA SER A 59 13.16 15.56 -5.46
C SER A 59 13.26 16.94 -6.13
N GLY A 60 13.53 16.99 -7.44
CA GLY A 60 13.61 18.24 -8.21
C GLY A 60 12.34 18.59 -9.01
N GLU A 61 11.34 17.72 -9.03
CA GLU A 61 10.12 17.94 -9.81
C GLU A 61 9.06 18.68 -9.01
N ASN A 62 8.32 19.55 -9.70
CA ASN A 62 7.20 20.25 -9.11
C ASN A 62 5.91 19.49 -9.38
N LYS A 63 5.29 19.02 -8.31
CA LYS A 63 3.99 18.34 -8.33
C LYS A 63 2.92 19.12 -9.11
N SER A 64 2.89 20.45 -9.01
CA SER A 64 1.91 21.29 -9.70
C SER A 64 2.04 21.24 -11.23
N ASP A 65 3.21 20.92 -11.75
CA ASP A 65 3.44 20.77 -13.20
C ASP A 65 3.02 19.38 -13.69
N ILE A 66 3.05 18.37 -12.80
CA ILE A 66 2.73 16.97 -13.12
C ILE A 66 1.22 16.72 -13.14
N ILE A 67 0.47 17.29 -12.19
CA ILE A 67 -0.99 17.08 -12.07
C ILE A 67 -1.73 17.28 -13.40
N PRO A 68 -1.65 18.46 -14.06
CA PRO A 68 -2.42 18.70 -15.28
C PRO A 68 -2.00 17.83 -16.47
N GLN A 69 -0.85 17.17 -16.44
CA GLN A 69 -0.41 16.26 -17.50
C GLN A 69 -1.12 14.90 -17.45
N TYR A 70 -1.62 14.51 -16.27
CA TYR A 70 -2.15 13.17 -16.02
C TYR A 70 -3.56 13.17 -15.41
N THR A 71 -4.23 14.31 -15.38
CA THR A 71 -5.64 14.44 -15.02
C THR A 71 -6.44 15.04 -16.17
N ASP A 72 -7.59 14.46 -16.47
CA ASP A 72 -8.44 14.89 -17.58
C ASP A 72 -9.90 14.51 -17.28
N GLU A 73 -10.78 15.49 -17.20
CA GLU A 73 -12.20 15.26 -16.89
C GLU A 73 -12.92 14.53 -18.03
N THR A 74 -12.61 14.88 -19.28
CA THR A 74 -13.26 14.33 -20.49
C THR A 74 -12.91 12.86 -20.66
N ASN A 75 -11.64 12.51 -20.44
CA ASN A 75 -11.13 11.15 -20.58
C ASN A 75 -11.12 10.36 -19.25
N ASP A 76 -11.56 10.98 -18.15
CA ASP A 76 -11.58 10.44 -16.78
C ASP A 76 -10.22 9.87 -16.35
N TYR A 77 -9.18 10.68 -16.55
CA TYR A 77 -7.81 10.37 -16.12
C TYR A 77 -7.59 10.88 -14.72
N ARG A 78 -7.10 10.02 -13.83
CA ARG A 78 -6.89 10.31 -12.41
C ARG A 78 -5.44 10.04 -12.05
N LEU A 79 -4.95 10.67 -10.99
CA LEU A 79 -3.53 10.65 -10.67
C LEU A 79 -3.27 10.38 -9.19
N GLY A 80 -2.43 9.39 -8.89
CA GLY A 80 -1.75 9.21 -7.61
C GLY A 80 -0.30 9.66 -7.70
N ILE A 81 0.18 10.45 -6.75
CA ILE A 81 1.56 10.93 -6.69
C ILE A 81 2.22 10.38 -5.42
N TYR A 82 3.32 9.65 -5.59
CA TYR A 82 4.24 9.25 -4.54
C TYR A 82 5.35 10.30 -4.44
N SER A 83 5.58 10.85 -3.25
CA SER A 83 6.59 11.88 -2.99
C SER A 83 7.25 11.69 -1.61
N ASN A 84 8.30 12.46 -1.33
CA ASN A 84 9.02 12.47 -0.04
C ASN A 84 9.45 11.06 0.42
N LEU A 85 10.13 10.31 -0.45
CA LEU A 85 10.64 8.99 -0.12
C LEU A 85 11.52 9.03 1.14
N GLN A 86 11.21 8.18 2.10
CA GLN A 86 11.99 7.93 3.31
C GLN A 86 12.34 6.45 3.38
N THR A 87 13.53 6.12 3.88
CA THR A 87 13.98 4.73 4.01
C THR A 87 14.48 4.44 5.42
N ALA A 88 14.13 3.25 5.93
CA ALA A 88 14.61 2.75 7.23
C ALA A 88 14.56 1.22 7.22
N PHE A 89 15.65 0.55 7.62
CA PHE A 89 15.72 -0.92 7.76
C PHE A 89 15.17 -1.71 6.55
N SER A 90 15.49 -1.26 5.33
CA SER A 90 15.01 -1.84 4.07
C SER A 90 13.53 -1.62 3.74
N PHE A 91 12.83 -0.82 4.54
CA PHE A 91 11.49 -0.32 4.23
C PHE A 91 11.57 1.03 3.53
N LYS A 92 10.60 1.30 2.65
CA LYS A 92 10.43 2.54 1.91
C LYS A 92 9.07 3.14 2.26
N MET A 93 9.05 4.34 2.83
CA MET A 93 7.81 5.09 3.06
C MET A 93 7.68 6.20 2.03
N TRP A 94 6.47 6.37 1.51
CA TRP A 94 6.10 7.47 0.63
C TRP A 94 4.92 8.25 1.20
N ASP A 95 4.94 9.55 0.96
CA ASP A 95 3.72 10.36 0.96
C ASP A 95 2.98 10.06 -0.34
N PHE A 96 1.71 9.71 -0.24
CA PHE A 96 0.85 9.42 -1.37
C PHE A 96 -0.36 10.35 -1.38
N GLU A 97 -0.56 11.03 -2.50
CA GLU A 97 -1.67 11.94 -2.73
C GLU A 97 -2.46 11.50 -3.96
N ASN A 98 -3.79 11.44 -3.82
CA ASN A 98 -4.68 11.02 -4.90
C ASN A 98 -5.50 12.21 -5.39
N TYR A 99 -5.53 12.41 -6.70
CA TYR A 99 -6.18 13.51 -7.39
C TYR A 99 -7.34 12.99 -8.25
N SER A 100 -8.43 13.74 -8.25
CA SER A 100 -9.59 13.51 -9.11
C SER A 100 -9.21 13.70 -10.60
N ASN A 101 -10.17 13.44 -11.48
CA ASN A 101 -10.03 13.73 -12.89
C ASN A 101 -10.02 15.24 -13.23
N THR A 102 -10.39 16.09 -12.28
CA THR A 102 -10.28 17.56 -12.40
C THR A 102 -8.96 18.10 -11.81
N GLY A 103 -8.09 17.23 -11.27
CA GLY A 103 -6.85 17.63 -10.62
C GLY A 103 -7.00 18.08 -9.17
N GLU A 104 -8.18 17.90 -8.57
CA GLU A 104 -8.42 18.23 -7.16
C GLU A 104 -7.92 17.12 -6.24
N LEU A 105 -7.27 17.50 -5.13
CA LEU A 105 -6.80 16.53 -4.14
C LEU A 105 -7.98 15.91 -3.39
N ILE A 106 -8.12 14.58 -3.46
CA ILE A 106 -9.23 13.83 -2.86
C ILE A 106 -8.81 12.87 -1.74
N ALA A 107 -7.52 12.55 -1.63
CA ALA A 107 -7.00 11.77 -0.50
C ALA A 107 -5.51 12.01 -0.26
N LYS A 108 -5.11 11.92 1.01
CA LYS A 108 -3.71 11.83 1.45
C LYS A 108 -3.51 10.53 2.21
N SER A 109 -2.37 9.89 2.03
CA SER A 109 -1.95 8.74 2.81
C SER A 109 -0.44 8.66 2.93
N LYS A 110 0.05 7.90 3.90
CA LYS A 110 1.41 7.37 3.89
C LYS A 110 1.33 5.87 3.64
N VAL A 111 2.23 5.39 2.80
CA VAL A 111 2.36 3.98 2.47
C VAL A 111 3.79 3.52 2.70
N VAL A 112 3.95 2.33 3.27
CA VAL A 112 5.25 1.71 3.48
C VAL A 112 5.31 0.43 2.70
N PHE A 113 6.43 0.21 2.02
CA PHE A 113 6.74 -1.03 1.33
C PHE A 113 7.99 -1.67 1.94
N ASP A 114 8.06 -3.00 1.90
CA ASP A 114 9.28 -3.72 2.25
C ASP A 114 10.28 -3.78 1.08
N SER A 115 11.36 -4.54 1.26
CA SER A 115 12.40 -4.73 0.24
C SER A 115 11.95 -5.54 -0.99
N GLN A 116 10.79 -6.18 -0.91
CA GLN A 116 10.17 -6.91 -2.03
C GLN A 116 9.06 -6.08 -2.69
N ASP A 117 8.97 -4.79 -2.35
CA ASP A 117 7.93 -3.86 -2.79
C ASP A 117 6.49 -4.31 -2.45
N ARG A 118 6.34 -5.10 -1.37
CA ARG A 118 5.03 -5.48 -0.81
C ARG A 118 4.56 -4.42 0.16
N LEU A 119 3.25 -4.15 0.19
CA LEU A 119 2.66 -3.13 1.07
C LEU A 119 2.71 -3.60 2.52
N ILE A 120 3.37 -2.81 3.39
CA ILE A 120 3.52 -3.08 4.82
C ILE A 120 2.63 -2.19 5.67
N LEU A 121 2.41 -0.94 5.26
CA LEU A 121 1.52 -0.01 5.97
C LEU A 121 0.74 0.79 4.94
N ARG A 122 -0.54 1.02 5.22
CA ARG A 122 -1.30 2.13 4.64
C ARG A 122 -2.07 2.87 5.72
N VAL A 123 -1.86 4.18 5.80
CA VAL A 123 -2.58 5.07 6.72
C VAL A 123 -3.05 6.31 5.97
N TYR A 124 -4.33 6.65 6.12
CA TYR A 124 -4.93 7.81 5.47
C TYR A 124 -4.96 9.00 6.41
N PHE A 125 -4.87 10.19 5.84
CA PHE A 125 -4.94 11.45 6.58
C PHE A 125 -6.11 12.30 6.08
N ASP A 126 -6.75 13.00 7.01
CA ASP A 126 -7.69 14.05 6.67
C ASP A 126 -6.96 15.19 5.96
N ILE A 127 -7.53 15.67 4.85
CA ILE A 127 -6.81 16.59 3.95
C ILE A 127 -6.57 17.95 4.61
N GLN A 128 -7.50 18.38 5.48
CA GLN A 128 -7.53 19.71 6.09
C GLN A 128 -6.72 19.74 7.39
N THR A 129 -6.93 18.74 8.24
CA THR A 129 -6.32 18.68 9.59
C THR A 129 -5.00 17.94 9.61
N ASN A 130 -4.74 17.11 8.60
CA ASN A 130 -3.60 16.18 8.56
C ASN A 130 -3.59 15.18 9.73
N GLU A 131 -4.73 14.97 10.38
CA GLU A 131 -4.92 13.92 11.38
C GLU A 131 -5.14 12.56 10.70
N ILE A 132 -4.75 11.48 11.38
CA ILE A 132 -5.00 10.12 10.89
C ILE A 132 -6.51 9.89 10.82
N LYS A 133 -7.00 9.45 9.65
CA LYS A 133 -8.41 9.11 9.49
C LYS A 133 -8.72 7.84 10.28
N LYS A 134 -9.87 7.88 10.97
CA LYS A 134 -10.47 6.72 11.61
C LYS A 134 -11.13 5.78 10.58
N PHE A 135 -11.47 6.28 9.39
CA PHE A 135 -11.99 5.48 8.29
C PHE A 135 -11.50 5.99 6.91
N PRO A 136 -11.06 5.10 6.00
CA PRO A 136 -10.84 3.66 6.21
C PRO A 136 -9.77 3.41 7.28
N LEU A 137 -9.86 2.25 7.95
CA LEU A 137 -8.95 1.89 9.03
C LEU A 137 -7.49 1.89 8.55
N PRO A 138 -6.54 2.39 9.35
CA PRO A 138 -5.13 2.14 9.13
C PRO A 138 -4.83 0.64 9.21
N ILE A 139 -3.92 0.17 8.35
CA ILE A 139 -3.58 -1.25 8.22
C ILE A 139 -2.07 -1.43 8.17
N LYS A 140 -1.54 -2.43 8.89
CA LYS A 140 -0.22 -3.01 8.65
C LYS A 140 -0.34 -4.46 8.16
N TYR A 141 0.60 -4.88 7.32
CA TYR A 141 0.72 -6.26 6.85
C TYR A 141 2.05 -6.85 7.31
N TYR A 142 1.99 -8.08 7.82
CA TYR A 142 3.13 -8.93 8.05
C TYR A 142 3.10 -10.07 7.04
N TYR A 143 4.24 -10.37 6.46
CA TYR A 143 4.43 -11.48 5.55
C TYR A 143 5.44 -12.45 6.16
N ALA A 144 5.20 -13.75 5.97
CA ALA A 144 6.05 -14.83 6.47
C ALA A 144 7.55 -14.53 6.32
N SER A 145 8.26 -14.63 7.44
CA SER A 145 9.72 -14.58 7.49
C SER A 145 10.34 -15.90 7.05
N SER A 146 11.67 -15.93 6.87
CA SER A 146 12.38 -17.19 6.63
C SER A 146 12.25 -18.18 7.82
N GLU A 147 12.12 -17.67 9.05
CA GLU A 147 11.89 -18.50 10.24
C GLU A 147 10.47 -19.12 10.18
N ASP A 148 9.46 -18.33 9.83
CA ASP A 148 8.08 -18.83 9.68
C ASP A 148 7.98 -19.92 8.60
N ILE A 149 8.62 -19.69 7.45
CA ILE A 149 8.68 -20.66 6.36
C ILE A 149 9.32 -21.97 6.84
N ALA A 150 10.42 -21.89 7.59
CA ALA A 150 11.10 -23.06 8.15
C ALA A 150 10.23 -23.81 9.16
N ASN A 151 9.33 -23.11 9.84
CA ASN A 151 8.34 -23.67 10.78
C ASN A 151 7.03 -24.09 10.11
N GLY A 152 6.96 -24.12 8.77
CA GLY A 152 5.80 -24.62 8.01
C GLY A 152 4.72 -23.57 7.72
N LEU A 153 4.98 -22.28 7.99
CA LEU A 153 4.04 -21.17 7.82
C LEU A 153 4.36 -20.34 6.57
N ALA A 154 4.65 -21.01 5.44
CA ALA A 154 5.21 -20.36 4.27
C ALA A 154 4.31 -19.30 3.60
N ASN A 155 2.99 -19.41 3.82
CA ASN A 155 1.99 -18.49 3.26
C ASN A 155 1.41 -17.55 4.33
N LEU A 156 2.03 -17.44 5.50
CA LEU A 156 1.51 -16.59 6.57
C LEU A 156 1.46 -15.13 6.10
N GLU A 157 0.27 -14.56 6.15
CA GLU A 157 0.04 -13.15 5.88
C GLU A 157 -0.95 -12.62 6.92
N LEU A 158 -0.46 -11.76 7.80
CA LEU A 158 -1.26 -11.18 8.87
C LEU A 158 -1.59 -9.74 8.53
N MET A 159 -2.87 -9.40 8.65
CA MET A 159 -3.37 -8.04 8.53
C MET A 159 -3.71 -7.50 9.91
N PHE A 160 -2.99 -6.45 10.32
CA PHE A 160 -3.23 -5.71 11.55
C PHE A 160 -4.07 -4.47 11.23
N THR A 161 -5.29 -4.40 11.74
CA THR A 161 -6.17 -3.22 11.64
C THR A 161 -6.13 -2.42 12.94
N TYR A 162 -6.12 -1.10 12.83
CA TYR A 162 -6.07 -0.20 13.98
C TYR A 162 -7.37 0.60 14.09
N GLU A 163 -8.26 0.20 15.00
CA GLU A 163 -9.55 0.87 15.21
C GLU A 163 -9.44 1.91 16.33
N PHE A 164 -9.98 3.10 16.12
CA PHE A 164 -9.92 4.15 17.14
C PHE A 164 -11.01 3.94 18.20
N ASN A 165 -10.59 3.75 19.45
CA ASN A 165 -11.50 3.68 20.60
C ASN A 165 -11.67 5.08 21.21
N GLU A 166 -12.86 5.67 21.06
CA GLU A 166 -13.19 6.99 21.58
C GLU A 166 -13.18 7.06 23.12
N THR A 167 -13.38 5.93 23.81
CA THR A 167 -13.41 5.89 25.28
C THR A 167 -12.02 6.00 25.87
N THR A 168 -11.04 5.32 25.27
CA THR A 168 -9.64 5.35 25.71
C THR A 168 -8.81 6.40 24.95
N ASN A 169 -9.38 7.01 23.91
CA ASN A 169 -8.72 7.94 22.99
C ASN A 169 -7.44 7.33 22.37
N GLN A 170 -7.49 6.05 22.02
CA GLN A 170 -6.35 5.25 21.54
C GLN A 170 -6.77 4.30 20.42
N PHE A 171 -5.82 3.92 19.57
CA PHE A 171 -6.03 2.86 18.60
C PHE A 171 -5.92 1.49 19.28
N VAL A 172 -6.87 0.61 18.97
CA VAL A 172 -6.90 -0.80 19.37
C VAL A 172 -6.56 -1.66 18.15
N THR A 173 -5.66 -2.61 18.35
CA THR A 173 -5.15 -3.47 17.28
C THR A 173 -5.98 -4.75 17.20
N TYR A 174 -6.36 -5.11 15.98
CA TYR A 174 -6.96 -6.39 15.65
C TYR A 174 -6.18 -7.07 14.54
N ILE A 175 -6.15 -8.40 14.55
CA ILE A 175 -5.29 -9.20 13.68
C ILE A 175 -6.12 -10.22 12.92
N LYS A 176 -5.86 -10.38 11.63
CA LYS A 176 -6.47 -11.42 10.79
C LYS A 176 -5.39 -12.16 10.00
N ASP A 177 -5.41 -13.49 10.01
CA ASP A 177 -4.69 -14.31 9.03
C ASP A 177 -5.48 -14.31 7.71
N LEU A 178 -4.88 -13.76 6.66
CA LEU A 178 -5.51 -13.64 5.35
C LEU A 178 -5.54 -14.94 4.57
N ASN A 179 -4.61 -15.85 4.86
CA ASN A 179 -4.43 -17.10 4.11
C ASN A 179 -4.84 -18.33 4.94
N GLU A 180 -5.43 -18.12 6.11
CA GLU A 180 -5.94 -19.18 7.01
C GLU A 180 -4.85 -20.21 7.36
N THR A 181 -3.59 -19.78 7.37
CA THR A 181 -2.42 -20.62 7.61
C THR A 181 -2.43 -21.19 9.02
N THR A 182 -2.99 -20.44 9.98
CA THR A 182 -3.17 -20.87 11.37
C THR A 182 -4.46 -21.65 11.62
N GLY A 183 -5.31 -21.83 10.61
CA GLY A 183 -6.63 -22.47 10.73
C GLY A 183 -7.74 -21.58 11.33
N GLU A 184 -7.45 -20.31 11.63
CA GLU A 184 -8.39 -19.34 12.20
C GLU A 184 -8.56 -18.12 11.27
N ILE A 185 -9.80 -17.84 10.86
CA ILE A 185 -10.13 -16.80 9.85
C ILE A 185 -10.55 -15.47 10.51
N HIS A 186 -10.81 -15.51 11.82
CA HIS A 186 -11.46 -14.41 12.52
C HIS A 186 -10.49 -13.28 12.88
N THR A 187 -11.02 -12.06 12.90
CA THR A 187 -10.35 -10.90 13.46
C THR A 187 -10.19 -11.10 14.97
N GLN A 188 -8.97 -11.36 15.42
CA GLN A 188 -8.64 -11.57 16.83
C GLN A 188 -8.18 -10.27 17.48
N ASN A 189 -8.51 -10.10 18.75
CA ASN A 189 -7.84 -9.10 19.58
C ASN A 189 -6.43 -9.60 19.96
N LYS A 190 -5.64 -8.73 20.59
CA LYS A 190 -4.27 -9.07 21.03
C LYS A 190 -4.20 -10.38 21.83
N ASP A 191 -5.07 -10.56 22.83
CA ASP A 191 -4.97 -11.69 23.74
C ASP A 191 -5.28 -13.03 23.04
N GLY A 192 -6.30 -13.06 22.18
CA GLY A 192 -6.58 -14.23 21.35
C GLY A 192 -5.45 -14.57 20.39
N PHE A 193 -4.83 -13.55 19.79
CA PHE A 193 -3.70 -13.75 18.90
C PHE A 193 -2.47 -14.31 19.62
N ILE A 194 -2.20 -13.86 20.86
CA ILE A 194 -1.13 -14.40 21.70
C ILE A 194 -1.42 -15.86 22.10
N GLU A 195 -2.67 -16.20 22.38
CA GLU A 195 -3.06 -17.59 22.66
C GLU A 195 -2.80 -18.51 21.45
N LEU A 196 -3.04 -18.01 20.23
CA LEU A 196 -2.86 -18.74 18.99
C LEU A 196 -1.39 -18.87 18.56
N MET A 197 -0.65 -17.75 18.51
CA MET A 197 0.71 -17.68 17.95
C MET A 197 1.82 -17.74 19.00
N GLY A 198 1.48 -17.59 20.28
CA GLY A 198 2.41 -17.55 21.39
C GLY A 198 2.95 -16.14 21.67
N LEU A 199 3.31 -15.91 22.94
CA LEU A 199 3.86 -14.64 23.41
C LEU A 199 5.21 -14.31 22.76
N ASP A 200 6.06 -15.32 22.55
CA ASP A 200 7.37 -15.13 21.91
C ASP A 200 7.23 -14.60 20.47
N PHE A 201 6.25 -15.08 19.71
CA PHE A 201 5.95 -14.53 18.39
C PHE A 201 5.51 -13.08 18.50
N TRP A 202 4.58 -12.78 19.41
CA TRP A 202 4.10 -11.42 19.61
C TRP A 202 5.24 -10.46 19.95
N ASP A 203 6.06 -10.78 20.95
CA ASP A 203 7.10 -9.88 21.45
C ASP A 203 8.24 -9.65 20.44
N LYS A 204 8.54 -10.62 19.56
CA LYS A 204 9.48 -10.43 18.43
C LYS A 204 8.99 -9.39 17.41
N HIS A 205 7.69 -9.15 17.31
CA HIS A 205 7.06 -8.35 16.26
C HIS A 205 6.49 -7.02 16.78
N SER A 206 7.26 -6.32 17.60
CA SER A 206 6.83 -5.12 18.35
C SER A 206 6.30 -3.98 17.46
N TYR A 207 6.87 -3.83 16.25
CA TYR A 207 6.43 -2.84 15.26
C TYR A 207 4.92 -2.93 14.92
N TYR A 208 4.32 -4.12 14.99
CA TYR A 208 2.91 -4.33 14.62
C TYR A 208 1.94 -4.09 15.78
N HIS A 209 2.43 -3.98 17.02
CA HIS A 209 1.59 -3.84 18.21
C HIS A 209 0.76 -2.56 18.20
N THR A 210 1.29 -1.53 17.55
CA THR A 210 0.71 -0.18 17.50
C THR A 210 0.85 0.43 16.11
N LEU A 211 -0.01 1.40 15.79
CA LEU A 211 0.02 2.08 14.50
C LEU A 211 1.30 2.90 14.31
N GLN A 212 1.74 3.58 15.37
CA GLN A 212 2.95 4.41 15.40
C GLN A 212 4.09 3.64 16.07
N PRO A 213 5.33 3.71 15.55
CA PRO A 213 5.78 4.52 14.42
C PRO A 213 5.28 3.98 13.07
N LEU A 214 5.17 4.86 12.06
CA LEU A 214 4.77 4.47 10.70
C LEU A 214 5.87 3.76 9.93
N LEU A 215 7.13 4.08 10.22
CA LEU A 215 8.30 3.34 9.73
C LEU A 215 8.87 2.50 10.87
N PRO A 216 9.37 1.29 10.60
CA PRO A 216 10.08 0.50 11.60
C PRO A 216 11.28 1.25 12.17
N LEU A 217 11.49 1.13 13.49
CA LEU A 217 12.62 1.73 14.21
C LEU A 217 13.75 0.74 14.49
N SER A 218 13.54 -0.54 14.17
CA SER A 218 14.48 -1.64 14.35
C SER A 218 14.23 -2.72 13.29
N LEU A 219 15.22 -3.60 13.12
CA LEU A 219 15.04 -4.89 12.45
C LEU A 219 14.28 -5.82 13.40
N ASP A 220 12.96 -5.64 13.50
CA ASP A 220 12.11 -6.65 14.13
C ASP A 220 11.96 -7.78 13.09
N ARG A 221 12.86 -8.77 13.16
CA ARG A 221 12.79 -10.04 12.45
C ARG A 221 12.87 -11.17 13.46
#